data_AF-A0AAV0XJL1-F1
#
_entry.id   AF-A0AAV0XJL1-F1
#
_cell.length_a   1.000
_cell.length_b   1.000
_cell.length_c   1.000
_cell.angle_alpha   90.00
_cell.angle_beta   90.00
_cell.angle_gamma   90.00
#
_symmetry.space_group_name_H-M   'P 1'
#
loop_
_entity.id
_entity.type
_entity.pdbx_description
1 polymer ?
#
loop_
_entity_poly.entity_id
_entity_poly.type
_entity_poly.pdbx_seq_one_letter_code
_entity_poly.pdbx_strand_id
1 'polypeptide(L)'
;MFGCQPNEFRCSNKKCILKTWVCDGQDDCGDNFDEQNCEQRVSDSRCLYSEFECRNKECIPKSFQCDSQSDCSDGSDEIGCLSIQFQTTPPPLITLEIGEVFITTCKAVGVPIPETSWRLNWGHVPTKCEMTSVNGLGTLTCPNIQEADQGAYSCEGINIHGSEIAVPDIILVVKRPNLVQPSACPKGTFNDVALSQNDCINCFCFGISSNCRSSKLFKIQYTPSLYQLRIANVYVEASSFRVELQSASSTAHQINVNGNEALQVFTVNNTSKQSEDTYPYFKFPESYLGNQLKSYGGYITYILRYEGNGDPITFTPDIILIGNGVKLLYFGPETPVGIDTVVSARLFADVWKKESTDSYSNGLATREEVMMVLANVENILIRGQYVSQQSETNIQHIKMDSAQTMKSVNDYVAFVEECQCPAGYTGLSCESCAPGYVRRQQGSWLGQCYKEDTDY
;
A
#
# COMPACT_ATOMS: atom_id res chain seq x y z
N MET A 1 -3.84 23.69 -3.14
CA MET A 1 -2.37 23.55 -3.28
C MET A 1 -2.08 23.89 -4.73
N PHE A 2 -1.65 25.12 -5.05
CA PHE A 2 -1.42 25.54 -6.44
C PHE A 2 0.00 26.10 -6.54
N GLY A 3 0.96 25.20 -6.82
CA GLY A 3 2.29 25.57 -7.31
C GLY A 3 2.29 25.62 -8.84
N CYS A 4 3.33 26.23 -9.44
CA CYS A 4 3.54 26.22 -10.89
C CYS A 4 3.82 24.80 -11.39
N GLN A 5 3.56 24.52 -12.67
CA GLN A 5 3.88 23.24 -13.30
C GLN A 5 5.40 22.97 -13.33
N PRO A 6 5.85 21.71 -13.53
CA PRO A 6 7.28 21.39 -13.57
C PRO A 6 8.09 22.13 -14.65
N ASN A 7 7.45 22.52 -15.74
CA ASN A 7 8.02 23.30 -16.84
C ASN A 7 7.89 24.82 -16.67
N GLU A 8 7.32 25.27 -15.56
CA GLU A 8 7.11 26.68 -15.26
C GLU A 8 8.08 27.17 -14.17
N PHE A 9 8.43 28.44 -14.28
CA PHE A 9 9.16 29.21 -13.29
C PHE A 9 8.18 30.09 -12.51
N ARG A 10 8.40 30.23 -11.20
CA ARG A 10 7.54 31.02 -10.32
C ARG A 10 8.17 32.37 -10.04
N CYS A 11 7.54 33.43 -10.52
CA CYS A 11 7.91 34.83 -10.26
C CYS A 11 7.73 35.20 -8.78
N SER A 12 8.35 36.32 -8.35
CA SER A 12 8.18 36.90 -7.00
C SER A 12 6.73 37.22 -6.67
N ASN A 13 5.99 37.75 -7.66
CA ASN A 13 4.56 38.04 -7.55
C ASN A 13 3.65 36.78 -7.62
N LYS A 14 4.24 35.57 -7.66
CA LYS A 14 3.59 34.25 -7.75
C LYS A 14 2.96 33.93 -9.11
N LYS A 15 3.18 34.75 -10.15
CA LYS A 15 2.88 34.38 -11.54
C LYS A 15 3.76 33.20 -11.95
N CYS A 16 3.20 32.30 -12.76
CA CYS A 16 3.94 31.20 -13.36
C CYS A 16 4.18 31.55 -14.83
N ILE A 17 5.44 31.50 -15.25
CA ILE A 17 5.88 31.70 -16.64
C ILE A 17 6.61 30.45 -17.11
N LEU A 18 6.84 30.27 -18.40
CA LEU A 18 7.61 29.14 -18.89
C LEU A 18 9.09 29.30 -18.50
N LYS A 19 9.80 28.19 -18.25
CA LYS A 19 11.25 28.23 -18.00
C LYS A 19 12.05 28.85 -19.16
N THR A 20 11.52 28.77 -20.39
CA THR A 20 12.11 29.41 -21.57
C THR A 20 12.00 30.93 -21.59
N TRP A 21 11.14 31.51 -20.73
CA TRP A 21 10.93 32.95 -20.58
C TRP A 21 11.79 33.55 -19.45
N VAL A 22 12.70 32.78 -18.88
CA VAL A 22 13.64 33.28 -17.88
C VAL A 22 14.90 33.72 -18.62
N CYS A 23 15.31 34.98 -18.43
CA CYS A 23 16.44 35.59 -19.11
C CYS A 23 16.30 35.56 -20.64
N ASP A 24 15.12 35.91 -21.16
CA ASP A 24 14.85 35.92 -22.60
C ASP A 24 14.79 37.33 -23.23
N GLY A 25 14.98 38.35 -22.39
CA GLY A 25 14.97 39.77 -22.75
C GLY A 25 13.61 40.46 -22.59
N GLN A 26 12.58 39.78 -22.07
CA GLN A 26 11.25 40.35 -21.85
C GLN A 26 10.80 40.25 -20.38
N ASP A 27 10.01 41.24 -19.93
CA ASP A 27 9.40 41.21 -18.60
C ASP A 27 8.10 40.40 -18.61
N ASP A 28 8.23 39.08 -18.55
CA ASP A 28 7.10 38.17 -18.49
C ASP A 28 6.53 38.05 -17.08
N CYS A 29 7.32 38.28 -16.03
CA CYS A 29 6.81 38.32 -14.66
C CYS A 29 5.92 39.56 -14.41
N GLY A 30 6.16 40.68 -15.08
CA GLY A 30 5.53 41.99 -14.87
C GLY A 30 6.14 42.80 -13.71
N ASP A 31 7.13 42.22 -13.02
CA ASP A 31 7.99 42.86 -12.01
C ASP A 31 9.49 42.69 -12.35
N ASN A 32 9.79 42.24 -13.58
CA ASN A 32 11.11 42.03 -14.17
C ASN A 32 11.99 41.08 -13.35
N PHE A 33 11.38 40.10 -12.67
CA PHE A 33 12.08 39.16 -11.78
C PHE A 33 12.74 38.00 -12.53
N ASP A 34 12.13 37.57 -13.63
CA ASP A 34 12.65 36.66 -14.65
C ASP A 34 13.90 37.16 -15.37
N GLU A 35 14.03 38.47 -15.51
CA GLU A 35 15.20 39.10 -16.15
C GLU A 35 16.28 39.56 -15.15
N GLN A 36 16.07 39.32 -13.85
CA GLN A 36 17.07 39.61 -12.83
C GLN A 36 18.14 38.52 -12.78
N ASN A 37 19.41 38.93 -12.63
CA ASN A 37 20.57 38.03 -12.48
C ASN A 37 20.96 37.22 -13.73
N CYS A 38 20.66 37.77 -14.92
CA CYS A 38 21.01 37.21 -16.23
C CYS A 38 22.35 37.76 -16.79
N GLU A 39 23.12 38.51 -15.99
CA GLU A 39 24.21 39.39 -16.44
C GLU A 39 25.52 38.68 -16.86
N GLN A 40 25.51 37.36 -17.05
CA GLN A 40 26.70 36.64 -17.49
C GLN A 40 26.86 36.74 -19.01
N ARG A 41 27.95 37.38 -19.47
CA ARG A 41 28.37 37.25 -20.87
C ARG A 41 28.81 35.82 -21.13
N VAL A 42 28.24 35.18 -22.14
CA VAL A 42 28.70 33.88 -22.61
C VAL A 42 30.12 34.06 -23.15
N SER A 43 31.07 33.23 -22.71
CA SER A 43 32.44 33.28 -23.21
C SER A 43 32.42 33.12 -24.74
N ASP A 44 33.05 34.07 -25.44
CA ASP A 44 33.10 34.20 -26.91
C ASP A 44 31.91 34.86 -27.65
N SER A 45 30.92 35.43 -26.93
CA SER A 45 29.80 36.18 -27.52
C SER A 45 29.86 37.69 -27.25
N ARG A 46 29.39 38.52 -28.20
CA ARG A 46 29.23 39.98 -28.00
C ARG A 46 27.90 40.35 -27.35
N CYS A 47 26.93 39.45 -27.38
CA CYS A 47 25.59 39.64 -26.84
C CYS A 47 25.48 39.12 -25.40
N LEU A 48 24.48 39.60 -24.67
CA LEU A 48 24.15 39.14 -23.31
C LEU A 48 23.58 37.71 -23.33
N TYR A 49 23.51 37.06 -22.17
CA TYR A 49 22.86 35.75 -22.07
C TYR A 49 21.39 35.79 -22.49
N SER A 50 20.70 36.92 -22.36
CA SER A 50 19.32 37.11 -22.79
C SER A 50 19.15 37.47 -24.27
N GLU A 51 20.24 37.55 -25.03
CA GLU A 51 20.23 38.00 -26.42
C GLU A 51 20.72 36.90 -27.38
N PHE A 52 20.15 36.90 -28.59
CA PHE A 52 20.60 36.14 -29.75
C PHE A 52 21.52 37.01 -30.63
N GLU A 53 22.66 36.45 -31.04
CA GLU A 53 23.61 37.12 -31.94
C GLU A 53 23.26 36.80 -33.41
N CYS A 54 22.75 37.79 -34.13
CA CYS A 54 22.51 37.74 -35.56
C CYS A 54 23.82 37.50 -36.34
N ARG A 55 23.72 37.00 -37.58
CA ARG A 55 24.88 36.75 -38.44
C ARG A 55 25.68 38.03 -38.74
N ASN A 56 25.02 39.18 -38.85
CA ASN A 56 25.61 40.52 -38.99
C ASN A 56 26.22 41.09 -37.69
N LYS A 57 26.23 40.34 -36.58
CA LYS A 57 26.71 40.76 -35.24
C LYS A 57 25.81 41.74 -34.48
N GLU A 58 24.56 41.91 -34.92
CA GLU A 58 23.50 42.56 -34.15
C GLU A 58 23.02 41.63 -33.02
N CYS A 59 22.55 42.21 -31.91
CA CYS A 59 22.01 41.47 -30.77
C CYS A 59 20.52 41.80 -30.65
N ILE A 60 19.68 40.77 -30.65
CA ILE A 60 18.24 40.87 -30.44
C ILE A 60 17.82 40.01 -29.24
N PRO A 61 16.67 40.24 -28.60
CA PRO A 61 16.17 39.35 -27.54
C PRO A 61 16.08 37.89 -27.99
N LYS A 62 16.38 36.94 -27.10
CA LYS A 62 16.28 35.49 -27.42
C LYS A 62 14.86 35.08 -27.81
N SER A 63 13.86 35.74 -27.25
CA SER A 63 12.45 35.53 -27.57
C SER A 63 12.09 35.81 -29.05
N PHE A 64 12.92 36.58 -29.76
CA PHE A 64 12.71 36.93 -31.18
C PHE A 64 13.38 35.95 -32.15
N GLN A 65 14.20 35.01 -31.65
CA GLN A 65 14.77 34.00 -32.53
C GLN A 65 13.69 33.00 -32.96
N CYS A 66 13.36 32.91 -34.24
CA CYS A 66 12.36 32.00 -34.82
C CYS A 66 10.90 32.31 -34.44
N ASP A 67 10.58 33.58 -34.19
CA ASP A 67 9.24 34.04 -33.83
C ASP A 67 8.32 34.29 -35.05
N SER A 68 8.82 34.00 -36.27
CA SER A 68 8.18 34.28 -37.56
C SER A 68 8.24 35.75 -38.02
N GLN A 69 9.07 36.58 -37.39
CA GLN A 69 9.35 37.96 -37.79
C GLN A 69 10.86 38.16 -38.01
N SER A 70 11.22 38.99 -38.98
CA SER A 70 12.64 39.33 -39.22
C SER A 70 13.01 40.53 -38.36
N ASP A 71 13.59 40.28 -37.19
CA ASP A 71 14.09 41.28 -36.26
C ASP A 71 15.58 41.59 -36.50
N CYS A 72 16.38 40.61 -36.91
CA CYS A 72 17.72 40.89 -37.41
C CYS A 72 17.65 41.70 -38.71
N SER A 73 18.53 42.70 -38.87
CA SER A 73 18.61 43.47 -40.13
C SER A 73 18.96 42.61 -41.36
N ASP A 74 19.56 41.43 -41.14
CA ASP A 74 19.89 40.44 -42.15
C ASP A 74 18.93 39.21 -42.17
N GLY A 75 17.89 39.22 -41.35
CA GLY A 75 16.87 38.16 -41.20
C GLY A 75 17.41 36.80 -40.76
N SER A 76 18.58 36.77 -40.11
CA SER A 76 19.26 35.52 -39.73
C SER A 76 18.65 34.78 -38.55
N ASP A 77 17.84 35.47 -37.75
CA ASP A 77 16.97 34.96 -36.70
C ASP A 77 15.91 33.96 -37.20
N GLU A 78 15.42 34.13 -38.43
CA GLU A 78 14.38 33.27 -39.02
C GLU A 78 14.92 32.15 -39.93
N ILE A 79 16.24 31.94 -39.95
CA ILE A 79 16.88 30.95 -40.82
C ILE A 79 17.24 29.69 -40.03
N GLY A 80 16.72 28.55 -40.49
CA GLY A 80 17.10 27.24 -39.95
C GLY A 80 16.39 26.87 -38.64
N CYS A 81 15.23 27.47 -38.39
CA CYS A 81 14.34 27.14 -37.29
C CYS A 81 13.89 25.67 -37.38
N LEU A 82 14.02 24.95 -36.28
CA LEU A 82 13.77 23.51 -36.20
C LEU A 82 12.95 23.21 -34.95
N SER A 83 11.88 22.44 -35.15
CA SER A 83 11.10 21.88 -34.06
C SER A 83 11.95 20.95 -33.20
N ILE A 84 11.51 20.75 -31.97
CA ILE A 84 12.20 19.92 -30.98
C ILE A 84 12.26 18.46 -31.48
N GLN A 85 13.46 17.88 -31.44
CA GLN A 85 13.69 16.46 -31.67
C GLN A 85 14.65 15.91 -30.62
N PHE A 86 14.46 14.65 -30.23
CA PHE A 86 15.37 14.00 -29.28
C PHE A 86 16.47 13.25 -30.02
N GLN A 87 17.69 13.74 -29.92
CA GLN A 87 18.90 13.07 -30.42
C GLN A 87 19.31 11.90 -29.52
N THR A 88 19.12 12.06 -28.21
CA THR A 88 19.38 11.00 -27.23
C THR A 88 18.19 10.91 -26.31
N THR A 89 17.46 9.81 -26.43
CA THR A 89 16.35 9.50 -25.54
C THR A 89 16.87 8.74 -24.32
N PRO A 90 16.18 8.85 -23.17
CA PRO A 90 16.61 8.15 -21.98
C PRO A 90 16.30 6.64 -22.07
N PRO A 91 16.94 5.80 -21.22
CA PRO A 91 16.71 4.37 -21.21
C PRO A 91 15.30 4.01 -20.69
N PRO A 92 14.64 2.95 -21.22
CA PRO A 92 13.26 2.61 -20.85
C PRO A 92 13.07 2.11 -19.41
N LEU A 93 14.14 1.60 -18.78
CA LEU A 93 14.10 1.02 -17.44
C LEU A 93 15.45 1.28 -16.76
N ILE A 94 15.39 1.84 -15.55
CA ILE A 94 16.54 1.93 -14.65
C ILE A 94 16.17 1.24 -13.35
N THR A 95 17.08 0.42 -12.83
CA THR A 95 16.88 -0.30 -11.57
C THR A 95 18.02 0.03 -10.61
N LEU A 96 17.69 0.54 -9.43
CA LEU A 96 18.64 0.99 -8.41
C LEU A 96 18.31 0.39 -7.06
N GLU A 97 19.26 0.36 -6.14
CA GLU A 97 19.04 0.02 -4.74
C GLU A 97 18.75 1.25 -3.87
N ILE A 98 18.07 1.06 -2.73
CA ILE A 98 17.84 2.17 -1.78
C ILE A 98 19.17 2.79 -1.38
N GLY A 99 19.24 4.13 -1.45
CA GLY A 99 20.43 4.90 -1.12
C GLY A 99 21.32 5.20 -2.32
N GLU A 100 21.15 4.52 -3.45
CA GLU A 100 21.90 4.83 -4.68
C GLU A 100 21.47 6.17 -5.30
N VAL A 101 22.31 6.67 -6.21
CA VAL A 101 22.07 7.93 -6.93
C VAL A 101 21.48 7.61 -8.29
N PHE A 102 20.27 8.11 -8.54
CA PHE A 102 19.64 8.05 -9.85
C PHE A 102 20.15 9.17 -10.74
N ILE A 103 20.87 8.83 -11.81
CA ILE A 103 21.38 9.78 -12.81
C ILE A 103 20.88 9.35 -14.18
N THR A 104 20.28 10.27 -14.91
CA THR A 104 19.82 10.03 -16.28
C THR A 104 19.91 11.30 -17.12
N THR A 105 20.00 11.12 -18.43
CA THR A 105 20.18 12.22 -19.38
C THR A 105 19.29 12.07 -20.61
N CYS A 106 18.88 13.19 -21.17
CA CYS A 106 18.24 13.28 -22.49
C CYS A 106 18.88 14.43 -23.28
N LYS A 107 18.97 14.30 -24.61
CA LYS A 107 19.46 15.35 -25.49
C LYS A 107 18.36 15.77 -26.46
N ALA A 108 17.81 16.96 -26.23
CA ALA A 108 16.93 17.63 -27.16
C ALA A 108 17.75 18.53 -28.09
N VAL A 109 17.38 18.56 -29.37
CA VAL A 109 17.92 19.44 -30.39
C VAL A 109 16.76 20.17 -31.07
N GLY A 110 17.02 21.40 -31.49
CA GLY A 110 16.03 22.31 -32.04
C GLY A 110 16.68 23.68 -32.24
N VAL A 111 16.01 24.54 -33.00
CA VAL A 111 16.42 25.93 -33.18
C VAL A 111 15.17 26.77 -32.94
N PRO A 112 15.10 27.51 -31.82
CA PRO A 112 16.13 27.69 -30.77
C PRO A 112 16.41 26.42 -29.96
N ILE A 113 17.60 26.36 -29.32
CA ILE A 113 18.03 25.22 -28.52
C ILE A 113 17.01 24.98 -27.40
N PRO A 114 16.42 23.77 -27.28
CA PRO A 114 15.37 23.53 -26.30
C PRO A 114 15.86 23.54 -24.85
N GLU A 115 15.05 24.09 -23.96
CA GLU A 115 15.18 23.96 -22.51
C GLU A 115 14.60 22.60 -22.07
N THR A 116 15.36 21.82 -21.30
CA THR A 116 14.92 20.49 -20.85
C THR A 116 14.39 20.50 -19.42
N SER A 117 13.29 19.81 -19.17
CA SER A 117 12.67 19.65 -17.85
C SER A 117 12.29 18.20 -17.60
N TRP A 118 12.39 17.74 -16.35
CA TRP A 118 12.03 16.37 -15.96
C TRP A 118 10.74 16.32 -15.16
N ARG A 119 9.92 15.30 -15.42
CA ARG A 119 8.67 15.03 -14.70
C ARG A 119 8.68 13.63 -14.11
N LEU A 120 8.03 13.45 -12.96
CA LEU A 120 7.74 12.14 -12.36
C LEU A 120 6.23 11.93 -12.37
N ASN A 121 5.74 10.89 -13.04
CA ASN A 121 4.31 10.56 -13.13
C ASN A 121 3.44 11.79 -13.49
N TRP A 122 3.89 12.61 -14.44
CA TRP A 122 3.26 13.89 -14.86
C TRP A 122 3.31 15.05 -13.84
N GLY A 123 3.95 14.85 -12.69
CA GLY A 123 4.16 15.86 -11.65
C GLY A 123 5.62 16.28 -11.47
N HIS A 124 5.89 16.98 -10.37
CA HIS A 124 7.25 17.38 -10.00
C HIS A 124 8.10 16.17 -9.61
N VAL A 125 9.38 16.20 -9.99
CA VAL A 125 10.37 15.30 -9.42
C VAL A 125 10.56 15.59 -7.91
N PRO A 126 11.00 14.60 -7.11
CA PRO A 126 11.30 14.81 -5.70
C PRO A 126 12.21 16.02 -5.45
N THR A 127 11.98 16.76 -4.37
CA THR A 127 12.74 17.99 -4.06
C THR A 127 14.23 17.77 -3.81
N LYS A 128 14.63 16.51 -3.54
CA LYS A 128 16.03 16.11 -3.44
C LYS A 128 16.74 15.99 -4.79
N CYS A 129 15.99 15.96 -5.89
CA CYS A 129 16.53 15.84 -7.23
C CYS A 129 16.95 17.20 -7.78
N GLU A 130 18.10 17.24 -8.43
CA GLU A 130 18.58 18.38 -9.20
C GLU A 130 18.47 18.07 -10.69
N MET A 131 17.92 19.02 -11.46
CA MET A 131 17.88 18.95 -12.91
C MET A 131 18.65 20.12 -13.52
N THR A 132 19.37 19.87 -14.60
CA THR A 132 20.12 20.89 -15.34
C THR A 132 19.79 20.81 -16.83
N SER A 133 19.68 21.96 -17.49
CA SER A 133 19.52 22.11 -18.94
C SER A 133 20.73 22.86 -19.49
N VAL A 134 21.61 22.19 -20.23
CA VAL A 134 22.80 22.84 -20.82
C VAL A 134 22.86 22.52 -22.30
N ASN A 135 22.68 23.53 -23.16
CA ASN A 135 22.65 23.38 -24.61
C ASN A 135 21.68 22.26 -25.07
N GLY A 136 20.52 22.11 -24.43
CA GLY A 136 19.54 21.03 -24.71
C GLY A 136 19.91 19.65 -24.15
N LEU A 137 21.02 19.52 -23.42
CA LEU A 137 21.31 18.32 -22.62
C LEU A 137 20.66 18.46 -21.24
N GLY A 138 19.61 17.67 -21.02
CA GLY A 138 18.92 17.56 -19.74
C GLY A 138 19.51 16.46 -18.89
N THR A 139 20.04 16.80 -17.72
CA THR A 139 20.53 15.81 -16.73
C THR A 139 19.67 15.88 -15.49
N LEU A 140 19.22 14.72 -15.00
CA LEU A 140 18.53 14.58 -13.72
C LEU A 140 19.39 13.76 -12.78
N THR A 141 19.65 14.30 -11.60
CA THR A 141 20.40 13.62 -10.53
C THR A 141 19.56 13.62 -9.24
N CYS A 142 19.18 12.45 -8.77
CA CYS A 142 18.48 12.25 -7.50
C CYS A 142 19.34 11.40 -6.56
N PRO A 143 19.96 11.98 -5.52
CA PRO A 143 20.69 11.22 -4.52
C PRO A 143 19.75 10.47 -3.58
N ASN A 144 20.27 9.40 -2.96
CA ASN A 144 19.59 8.65 -1.91
C ASN A 144 18.18 8.21 -2.31
N ILE A 145 18.06 7.47 -3.40
CA ILE A 145 16.77 7.01 -3.94
C ILE A 145 16.06 6.06 -2.95
N GLN A 146 14.73 6.17 -2.86
CA GLN A 146 13.86 5.43 -1.96
C GLN A 146 12.72 4.80 -2.76
N GLU A 147 12.00 3.83 -2.18
CA GLU A 147 10.86 3.16 -2.87
C GLU A 147 9.75 4.14 -3.29
N ALA A 148 9.59 5.24 -2.56
CA ALA A 148 8.61 6.28 -2.87
C ALA A 148 8.96 7.10 -4.13
N ASP A 149 10.21 7.04 -4.60
CA ASP A 149 10.66 7.79 -5.79
C ASP A 149 10.49 6.98 -7.09
N GLN A 150 9.95 5.76 -7.01
CA GLN A 150 9.66 4.93 -8.18
C GLN A 150 8.57 5.56 -9.05
N GLY A 151 8.63 5.31 -10.36
CA GLY A 151 7.62 5.77 -11.30
C GLY A 151 8.16 5.98 -12.70
N ALA A 152 7.33 6.60 -13.54
CA ALA A 152 7.69 6.99 -14.89
C ALA A 152 8.33 8.39 -14.87
N TYR A 153 9.60 8.47 -15.26
CA TYR A 153 10.31 9.73 -15.46
C TYR A 153 10.35 10.08 -16.95
N SER A 154 9.84 11.26 -17.27
CA SER A 154 9.75 11.77 -18.63
C SER A 154 10.63 13.01 -18.77
N CYS A 155 11.43 13.06 -19.84
CA CYS A 155 12.16 14.26 -20.22
C CYS A 155 11.35 15.05 -21.26
N GLU A 156 11.09 16.31 -20.97
CA GLU A 156 10.37 17.25 -21.82
C GLU A 156 11.36 18.29 -22.33
N GLY A 157 11.40 18.51 -23.65
CA GLY A 157 12.09 19.62 -24.28
C GLY A 157 11.09 20.73 -24.59
N ILE A 158 11.48 21.98 -24.41
CA ILE A 158 10.61 23.14 -24.57
C ILE A 158 11.36 24.24 -25.31
N ASN A 159 10.75 24.84 -26.32
CA ASN A 159 11.22 26.05 -26.97
C ASN A 159 9.99 26.87 -27.42
N ILE A 160 10.22 27.99 -28.11
CA ILE A 160 9.13 28.85 -28.57
C ILE A 160 8.17 28.18 -29.58
N HIS A 161 8.60 27.08 -30.21
CA HIS A 161 7.76 26.30 -31.13
C HIS A 161 6.88 25.27 -30.40
N GLY A 162 7.06 25.07 -29.10
CA GLY A 162 6.21 24.21 -28.27
C GLY A 162 7.01 23.33 -27.30
N SER A 163 6.40 22.22 -26.90
CA SER A 163 7.00 21.24 -25.99
C SER A 163 6.83 19.82 -26.55
N GLU A 164 7.88 19.01 -26.48
CA GLU A 164 7.87 17.62 -26.93
C GLU A 164 8.46 16.72 -25.82
N ILE A 165 7.92 15.51 -25.65
CA ILE A 165 8.39 14.56 -24.63
C ILE A 165 9.23 13.45 -25.28
N ALA A 166 10.36 13.11 -24.68
CA ALA A 166 11.21 12.01 -25.11
C ALA A 166 10.49 10.67 -24.94
N VAL A 167 10.51 9.83 -25.97
CA VAL A 167 9.99 8.46 -25.91
C VAL A 167 11.15 7.48 -26.04
N PRO A 168 11.26 6.46 -25.17
CA PRO A 168 10.33 6.08 -24.11
C PRO A 168 10.52 6.88 -22.80
N ASP A 169 9.52 6.82 -21.92
CA ASP A 169 9.69 7.16 -20.51
C ASP A 169 10.66 6.19 -19.82
N ILE A 170 11.35 6.67 -18.78
CA ILE A 170 12.13 5.80 -17.90
C ILE A 170 11.21 5.25 -16.83
N ILE A 171 11.10 3.92 -16.74
CA ILE A 171 10.53 3.31 -15.54
C ILE A 171 11.64 3.14 -14.51
N LEU A 172 11.59 3.87 -13.40
CA LEU A 172 12.51 3.69 -12.28
C LEU A 172 11.96 2.64 -11.31
N VAL A 173 12.73 1.57 -11.10
CA VAL A 173 12.47 0.53 -10.11
C VAL A 173 13.54 0.62 -9.03
N VAL A 174 13.12 0.78 -7.77
CA VAL A 174 14.01 0.84 -6.61
C VAL A 174 13.88 -0.46 -5.86
N LYS A 175 14.95 -1.26 -5.91
CA LYS A 175 15.11 -2.47 -5.12
C LYS A 175 15.54 -2.07 -3.71
N ARG A 176 15.08 -2.81 -2.72
CA ARG A 176 15.80 -2.82 -1.44
C ARG A 176 17.18 -3.42 -1.70
N PRO A 177 18.25 -2.87 -1.10
CA PRO A 177 19.54 -3.53 -1.12
C PRO A 177 19.29 -4.97 -0.72
N ASN A 178 19.81 -5.90 -1.52
CA ASN A 178 19.91 -7.26 -1.02
C ASN A 178 20.80 -7.17 0.21
N LEU A 179 20.17 -7.05 1.38
CA LEU A 179 20.79 -7.44 2.64
C LEU A 179 21.41 -8.78 2.31
N VAL A 180 22.74 -8.81 2.36
CA VAL A 180 23.54 -10.01 2.25
C VAL A 180 22.78 -11.11 2.97
N GLN A 181 22.23 -12.10 2.24
CA GLN A 181 21.77 -13.32 2.88
C GLN A 181 23.01 -13.90 3.60
N PRO A 182 22.98 -13.93 4.93
CA PRO A 182 22.78 -15.20 5.62
C PRO A 182 21.81 -14.97 6.78
N SER A 183 20.59 -15.47 6.76
CA SER A 183 20.24 -16.84 6.42
C SER A 183 19.05 -16.85 5.49
N ALA A 184 19.17 -17.50 4.32
CA ALA A 184 18.01 -18.25 3.85
C ALA A 184 17.52 -19.03 5.07
N CYS A 185 16.28 -18.76 5.49
CA CYS A 185 15.70 -19.39 6.65
C CYS A 185 16.05 -20.89 6.63
N PRO A 186 16.58 -21.46 7.73
CA PRO A 186 17.06 -22.83 7.72
C PRO A 186 15.96 -23.78 7.22
N LYS A 187 16.34 -24.91 6.64
CA LYS A 187 15.36 -25.90 6.15
C LYS A 187 14.31 -26.18 7.24
N GLY A 188 13.04 -26.14 6.86
CA GLY A 188 11.94 -26.19 7.83
C GLY A 188 11.41 -24.81 8.25
N THR A 189 11.97 -23.71 7.73
CA THR A 189 11.51 -22.35 8.01
C THR A 189 11.53 -21.48 6.75
N PHE A 190 10.78 -20.38 6.76
CA PHE A 190 10.68 -19.42 5.66
C PHE A 190 10.43 -18.01 6.19
N ASN A 191 10.82 -16.99 5.42
CA ASN A 191 10.38 -15.60 5.48
C ASN A 191 11.32 -14.78 4.57
N ASP A 192 10.87 -14.44 3.36
CA ASP A 192 11.67 -13.74 2.35
C ASP A 192 12.07 -12.30 2.76
N VAL A 193 11.47 -11.74 3.82
CA VAL A 193 11.83 -10.42 4.37
C VAL A 193 12.51 -10.53 5.74
N ALA A 194 12.98 -11.73 6.13
CA ALA A 194 13.73 -11.93 7.36
C ALA A 194 15.05 -11.16 7.35
N LEU A 195 15.29 -10.38 8.41
CA LEU A 195 16.55 -9.65 8.62
C LEU A 195 17.54 -10.49 9.43
N SER A 196 17.04 -11.47 10.18
CA SER A 196 17.77 -12.38 11.05
C SER A 196 17.10 -13.76 11.10
N GLN A 197 17.81 -14.77 11.62
CA GLN A 197 17.24 -16.12 11.79
C GLN A 197 16.05 -16.15 12.78
N ASN A 198 15.95 -15.16 13.68
CA ASN A 198 14.81 -15.03 14.59
C ASN A 198 13.52 -14.57 13.89
N ASP A 199 13.65 -13.97 12.70
CA ASP A 199 12.51 -13.55 11.89
C ASP A 199 11.95 -14.71 11.04
N CYS A 200 12.63 -15.85 11.02
CA CYS A 200 12.21 -17.02 10.27
C CYS A 200 11.01 -17.71 10.94
N ILE A 201 10.06 -18.12 10.11
CA ILE A 201 8.81 -18.74 10.54
C ILE A 201 8.88 -20.23 10.22
N ASN A 202 8.52 -21.09 11.16
CA ASN A 202 8.47 -22.54 10.93
C ASN A 202 7.48 -22.88 9.80
N CYS A 203 7.86 -23.78 8.90
CA CYS A 203 6.95 -24.38 7.94
C CYS A 203 5.90 -25.19 8.70
N PHE A 204 4.62 -24.83 8.57
CA PHE A 204 3.56 -25.63 9.17
C PHE A 204 3.15 -26.74 8.24
N CYS A 205 2.73 -26.40 7.01
CA CYS A 205 2.30 -27.33 5.96
C CYS A 205 1.39 -28.47 6.49
N PHE A 206 0.60 -28.20 7.54
CA PHE A 206 -0.19 -29.16 8.31
C PHE A 206 0.57 -30.45 8.72
N GLY A 207 1.88 -30.35 8.94
CA GLY A 207 2.75 -31.48 9.29
C GLY A 207 3.03 -32.47 8.14
N ILE A 208 2.58 -32.16 6.92
CA ILE A 208 2.74 -33.02 5.73
C ILE A 208 4.10 -32.82 5.06
N SER A 209 4.61 -31.59 5.09
CA SER A 209 5.91 -31.21 4.51
C SER A 209 6.65 -30.29 5.45
N SER A 210 7.97 -30.38 5.46
CA SER A 210 8.84 -29.39 6.12
C SER A 210 9.58 -28.52 5.12
N ASN A 211 9.23 -28.60 3.83
CA ASN A 211 9.84 -27.77 2.79
C ASN A 211 8.84 -26.73 2.32
N CYS A 212 9.10 -25.47 2.64
CA CYS A 212 8.26 -24.35 2.28
C CYS A 212 9.09 -23.09 2.00
N ARG A 213 8.46 -22.12 1.34
CA ARG A 213 9.00 -20.78 1.08
C ARG A 213 7.91 -19.73 1.28
N SER A 214 8.25 -18.44 1.27
CA SER A 214 7.23 -17.39 1.18
C SER A 214 6.52 -17.47 -0.16
N SER A 215 5.18 -17.43 -0.13
CA SER A 215 4.36 -17.41 -1.33
C SER A 215 4.65 -16.19 -2.20
N LYS A 216 4.48 -16.29 -3.52
CA LYS A 216 4.61 -15.16 -4.45
C LYS A 216 3.32 -14.36 -4.62
N LEU A 217 2.55 -14.24 -3.53
CA LEU A 217 1.27 -13.54 -3.51
C LEU A 217 1.43 -12.08 -3.07
N PHE A 218 0.46 -11.27 -3.48
CA PHE A 218 0.33 -9.87 -3.14
C PHE A 218 -0.92 -9.64 -2.30
N LYS A 219 -0.84 -8.67 -1.39
CA LYS A 219 -1.91 -8.31 -0.48
C LYS A 219 -3.13 -7.83 -1.26
N ILE A 220 -4.30 -8.28 -0.84
CA ILE A 220 -5.60 -7.73 -1.22
C ILE A 220 -6.37 -7.46 0.07
N GLN A 221 -7.26 -6.47 0.05
CA GLN A 221 -8.09 -6.13 1.19
C GLN A 221 -9.56 -6.32 0.82
N TYR A 222 -10.28 -7.11 1.62
CA TYR A 222 -11.72 -7.34 1.47
C TYR A 222 -12.50 -6.50 2.47
N THR A 223 -13.63 -5.95 2.05
CA THR A 223 -14.51 -5.11 2.88
C THR A 223 -15.93 -5.68 2.91
N PRO A 224 -16.41 -6.23 4.05
CA PRO A 224 -17.74 -6.82 4.11
C PRO A 224 -18.80 -5.73 4.00
N SER A 225 -19.89 -6.03 3.28
CA SER A 225 -21.07 -5.17 3.31
C SER A 225 -21.70 -5.21 4.70
N LEU A 226 -21.94 -4.04 5.28
CA LEU A 226 -22.52 -3.91 6.62
C LEU A 226 -23.94 -4.48 6.69
N TYR A 227 -24.68 -4.48 5.58
CA TYR A 227 -26.02 -5.09 5.49
C TYR A 227 -26.00 -6.62 5.58
N GLN A 228 -24.85 -7.24 5.35
CA GLN A 228 -24.68 -8.70 5.43
C GLN A 228 -24.25 -9.17 6.82
N LEU A 229 -23.87 -8.25 7.71
CA LEU A 229 -23.54 -8.59 9.09
C LEU A 229 -24.79 -9.00 9.89
N ARG A 230 -24.61 -9.89 10.85
CA ARG A 230 -25.66 -10.43 11.72
C ARG A 230 -25.22 -10.31 13.17
N ILE A 231 -26.15 -10.23 14.12
CA ILE A 231 -25.82 -10.36 15.54
C ILE A 231 -25.81 -11.84 15.91
N ALA A 232 -24.79 -12.23 16.66
CA ALA A 232 -24.74 -13.47 17.43
C ALA A 232 -24.61 -13.13 18.91
N ASN A 233 -25.25 -13.94 19.76
CA ASN A 233 -25.09 -13.83 21.21
C ASN A 233 -23.96 -14.75 21.64
N VAL A 234 -23.05 -14.23 22.44
CA VAL A 234 -21.85 -14.92 22.88
C VAL A 234 -21.75 -14.86 24.38
N TYR A 235 -21.78 -16.03 25.02
CA TYR A 235 -21.47 -16.16 26.44
C TYR A 235 -19.94 -16.07 26.63
N VAL A 236 -19.49 -15.27 27.59
CA VAL A 236 -18.06 -15.09 27.91
C VAL A 236 -17.83 -15.24 29.41
N GLU A 237 -17.17 -16.32 29.83
CA GLU A 237 -16.85 -16.54 31.24
C GLU A 237 -15.63 -15.73 31.67
N ALA A 238 -15.79 -14.80 32.62
CA ALA A 238 -14.73 -13.86 33.03
C ALA A 238 -13.48 -14.52 33.64
N SER A 239 -13.60 -15.72 34.23
CA SER A 239 -12.52 -16.41 34.96
C SER A 239 -11.62 -17.28 34.07
N SER A 240 -12.14 -17.74 32.93
CA SER A 240 -11.49 -18.69 32.02
C SER A 240 -11.38 -18.16 30.59
N PHE A 241 -12.06 -17.05 30.29
CA PHE A 241 -12.31 -16.56 28.93
C PHE A 241 -12.93 -17.63 28.03
N ARG A 242 -13.71 -18.55 28.61
CA ARG A 242 -14.52 -19.50 27.84
C ARG A 242 -15.59 -18.77 27.06
N VAL A 243 -15.72 -19.10 25.78
CA VAL A 243 -16.61 -18.41 24.84
C VAL A 243 -17.56 -19.42 24.21
N GLU A 244 -18.86 -19.16 24.29
CA GLU A 244 -19.88 -20.02 23.67
C GLU A 244 -20.89 -19.23 22.85
N LEU A 245 -21.05 -19.63 21.58
CA LEU A 245 -22.12 -19.12 20.72
C LEU A 245 -23.46 -19.66 21.19
N GLN A 246 -24.35 -18.76 21.57
CA GLN A 246 -25.70 -19.10 22.03
C GLN A 246 -26.68 -19.16 20.86
N SER A 247 -27.71 -20.00 21.00
CA SER A 247 -28.83 -20.04 20.05
C SER A 247 -29.58 -18.70 20.05
N ALA A 248 -30.03 -18.23 18.89
CA ALA A 248 -30.59 -16.89 18.67
C ALA A 248 -31.99 -16.65 19.29
N SER A 249 -32.18 -16.94 20.58
CA SER A 249 -33.50 -16.91 21.24
C SER A 249 -33.72 -15.76 22.22
N SER A 250 -32.96 -14.66 22.17
CA SER A 250 -33.25 -13.47 22.97
C SER A 250 -33.15 -12.18 22.16
N THR A 251 -34.31 -11.62 21.85
CA THR A 251 -34.60 -10.39 21.08
C THR A 251 -34.15 -9.08 21.75
N ALA A 252 -33.13 -9.11 22.60
CA ALA A 252 -32.73 -7.94 23.39
C ALA A 252 -31.93 -6.90 22.60
N HIS A 253 -31.50 -7.20 21.38
CA HIS A 253 -30.58 -6.34 20.62
C HIS A 253 -31.08 -6.15 19.19
N GLN A 254 -31.23 -4.90 18.76
CA GLN A 254 -31.61 -4.54 17.39
C GLN A 254 -30.42 -3.89 16.65
N ILE A 255 -30.27 -4.24 15.37
CA ILE A 255 -29.31 -3.60 14.46
C ILE A 255 -30.04 -2.47 13.73
N ASN A 256 -29.47 -1.27 13.73
CA ASN A 256 -29.82 -0.25 12.74
C ASN A 256 -28.61 0.05 11.86
N VAL A 257 -28.81 0.06 10.54
CA VAL A 257 -27.77 0.43 9.57
C VAL A 257 -28.11 1.81 9.03
N ASN A 258 -27.38 2.83 9.46
CA ASN A 258 -27.59 4.20 8.99
C ASN A 258 -26.93 4.41 7.61
N GLY A 259 -27.40 5.42 6.86
CA GLY A 259 -26.91 5.75 5.51
C GLY A 259 -25.42 6.14 5.40
N ASN A 260 -24.70 6.24 6.52
CA ASN A 260 -23.27 6.55 6.59
C ASN A 260 -22.40 5.31 6.87
N GLU A 261 -22.87 4.10 6.54
CA GLU A 261 -22.09 2.87 6.77
C GLU A 261 -21.71 2.65 8.26
N ALA A 262 -22.66 2.92 9.15
CA ALA A 262 -22.50 2.74 10.59
C ALA A 262 -23.48 1.67 11.10
N LEU A 263 -22.96 0.63 11.75
CA LEU A 263 -23.76 -0.38 12.45
C LEU A 263 -24.00 0.05 13.89
N GLN A 264 -25.26 0.25 14.26
CA GLN A 264 -25.67 0.56 15.64
C GLN A 264 -26.32 -0.66 16.29
N VAL A 265 -25.89 -1.00 17.51
CA VAL A 265 -26.54 -1.98 18.39
C VAL A 265 -27.26 -1.22 19.50
N PHE A 266 -28.55 -1.51 19.69
CA PHE A 266 -29.34 -0.97 20.80
C PHE A 266 -29.80 -2.09 21.74
N THR A 267 -29.62 -1.90 23.04
CA THR A 267 -30.17 -2.79 24.07
C THR A 267 -31.66 -2.46 24.30
N VAL A 268 -32.56 -3.33 23.84
CA VAL A 268 -34.02 -3.21 23.96
C VAL A 268 -34.51 -4.01 25.17
N ASN A 269 -34.93 -3.29 26.21
CA ASN A 269 -35.56 -3.74 27.46
C ASN A 269 -34.62 -4.09 28.64
N ASN A 270 -34.80 -3.31 29.71
CA ASN A 270 -34.08 -3.37 30.99
C ASN A 270 -34.76 -4.29 32.03
N THR A 271 -35.64 -5.21 31.60
CA THR A 271 -36.59 -5.92 32.50
C THR A 271 -36.42 -7.43 32.57
N SER A 272 -35.57 -8.04 31.75
CA SER A 272 -35.14 -9.43 31.93
C SER A 272 -33.72 -9.43 32.43
N LYS A 273 -33.45 -10.09 33.56
CA LYS A 273 -32.09 -10.47 33.98
C LYS A 273 -31.36 -11.01 32.74
N GLN A 274 -30.48 -10.20 32.14
CA GLN A 274 -29.51 -10.71 31.19
C GLN A 274 -28.81 -11.87 31.91
N SER A 275 -28.66 -13.03 31.26
CA SER A 275 -27.70 -14.01 31.76
C SER A 275 -26.39 -13.25 31.96
N GLU A 276 -25.83 -13.26 33.18
CA GLU A 276 -24.91 -12.22 33.66
C GLU A 276 -23.68 -11.99 32.75
N ASP A 277 -23.35 -12.92 31.85
CA ASP A 277 -22.18 -12.83 30.97
C ASP A 277 -22.43 -13.11 29.46
N THR A 278 -23.61 -12.79 28.91
CA THR A 278 -23.87 -12.90 27.46
C THR A 278 -23.86 -11.55 26.76
N TYR A 279 -23.09 -11.44 25.68
CA TYR A 279 -22.84 -10.20 24.95
C TYR A 279 -23.12 -10.33 23.44
N PRO A 280 -23.56 -9.25 22.78
CA PRO A 280 -23.78 -9.22 21.33
C PRO A 280 -22.45 -9.09 20.57
N TYR A 281 -22.31 -9.84 19.48
CA TYR A 281 -21.22 -9.73 18.53
C TYR A 281 -21.75 -9.65 17.10
N PHE A 282 -21.10 -8.84 16.27
CA PHE A 282 -21.30 -8.82 14.83
C PHE A 282 -20.58 -9.98 14.17
N LYS A 283 -21.35 -10.89 13.58
CA LYS A 283 -20.88 -12.03 12.82
C LYS A 283 -20.66 -11.66 11.35
N PHE A 284 -19.46 -11.97 10.85
CA PHE A 284 -19.10 -11.79 9.44
C PHE A 284 -19.99 -12.63 8.50
N PRO A 285 -20.18 -12.19 7.24
CA PRO A 285 -20.95 -12.95 6.27
C PRO A 285 -20.24 -14.24 5.85
N GLU A 286 -21.01 -15.19 5.32
CA GLU A 286 -20.52 -16.50 4.89
C GLU A 286 -19.39 -16.45 3.85
N SER A 287 -19.32 -15.37 3.05
CA SER A 287 -18.25 -15.16 2.08
C SER A 287 -16.85 -14.96 2.69
N TYR A 288 -16.77 -14.74 4.01
CA TYR A 288 -15.52 -14.61 4.77
C TYR A 288 -15.15 -15.88 5.53
N LEU A 289 -15.97 -16.92 5.45
CA LEU A 289 -15.75 -18.20 6.11
C LEU A 289 -14.97 -19.16 5.20
N GLY A 290 -14.62 -20.33 5.72
CA GLY A 290 -13.84 -21.34 5.00
C GLY A 290 -12.34 -21.07 5.03
N ASN A 291 -11.63 -21.43 3.96
CA ASN A 291 -10.18 -21.33 3.90
C ASN A 291 -9.72 -19.87 3.74
N GLN A 292 -9.08 -19.35 4.80
CA GLN A 292 -8.52 -18.01 4.93
C GLN A 292 -7.00 -18.05 5.19
N LEU A 293 -6.29 -19.12 4.84
CA LEU A 293 -4.84 -19.26 5.09
C LEU A 293 -4.01 -18.14 4.45
N LYS A 294 -4.47 -17.62 3.30
CA LYS A 294 -3.84 -16.50 2.59
C LYS A 294 -3.90 -15.17 3.35
N SER A 295 -4.68 -15.12 4.43
CA SER A 295 -4.85 -13.94 5.28
C SER A 295 -3.85 -13.93 6.45
N TYR A 296 -3.07 -15.00 6.65
CA TYR A 296 -2.05 -15.07 7.70
C TYR A 296 -0.97 -13.97 7.52
N GLY A 297 -0.67 -13.28 8.62
CA GLY A 297 0.23 -12.13 8.65
C GLY A 297 -0.42 -10.79 8.24
N GLY A 298 -1.64 -10.82 7.68
CA GLY A 298 -2.47 -9.65 7.41
C GLY A 298 -3.21 -9.15 8.66
N TYR A 299 -4.17 -8.24 8.47
CA TYR A 299 -4.93 -7.63 9.56
C TYR A 299 -6.45 -7.70 9.34
N ILE A 300 -7.19 -7.79 10.44
CA ILE A 300 -8.59 -7.38 10.52
C ILE A 300 -8.59 -5.99 11.16
N THR A 301 -9.11 -4.99 10.44
CA THR A 301 -9.12 -3.60 10.90
C THR A 301 -10.50 -2.98 10.81
N TYR A 302 -10.87 -2.17 11.79
CA TYR A 302 -12.10 -1.37 11.78
C TYR A 302 -11.95 -0.13 12.66
N ILE A 303 -12.82 0.84 12.45
CA ILE A 303 -12.96 2.02 13.32
C ILE A 303 -14.16 1.78 14.22
N LEU A 304 -13.94 1.96 15.52
CA LEU A 304 -14.94 1.79 16.57
C LEU A 304 -15.17 3.12 17.27
N ARG A 305 -16.45 3.44 17.49
CA ARG A 305 -16.86 4.46 18.46
C ARG A 305 -18.04 3.92 19.23
N TYR A 306 -18.07 4.12 20.54
CA TYR A 306 -19.24 3.78 21.33
C TYR A 306 -19.60 4.89 22.30
N GLU A 307 -20.89 5.00 22.58
CA GLU A 307 -21.47 5.89 23.57
C GLU A 307 -22.41 5.07 24.47
N GLY A 308 -22.69 5.55 25.66
CA GLY A 308 -23.59 4.86 26.57
C GLY A 308 -23.30 5.13 28.04
N ASN A 309 -24.16 4.56 28.88
CA ASN A 309 -24.10 4.67 30.32
C ASN A 309 -23.82 3.30 30.96
N GLY A 310 -23.34 3.30 32.21
CA GLY A 310 -23.02 2.10 32.97
C GLY A 310 -21.52 1.82 33.07
N ASP A 311 -21.19 0.65 33.59
CA ASP A 311 -19.81 0.26 33.84
C ASP A 311 -19.15 -0.26 32.54
N PRO A 312 -17.88 0.11 32.26
CA PRO A 312 -17.13 -0.46 31.16
C PRO A 312 -16.97 -1.98 31.30
N ILE A 313 -17.25 -2.71 30.23
CA ILE A 313 -17.02 -4.15 30.16
C ILE A 313 -15.59 -4.34 29.64
N THR A 314 -14.68 -4.85 30.46
CA THR A 314 -13.23 -4.88 30.13
C THR A 314 -12.67 -6.27 29.86
N PHE A 315 -13.38 -7.32 30.25
CA PHE A 315 -12.89 -8.70 30.19
C PHE A 315 -13.31 -9.45 28.91
N THR A 316 -14.14 -8.85 28.06
CA THR A 316 -14.61 -9.49 26.84
C THR A 316 -13.67 -9.20 25.66
N PRO A 317 -13.41 -10.19 24.80
CA PRO A 317 -12.55 -9.99 23.64
C PRO A 317 -13.20 -9.09 22.59
N ASP A 318 -12.39 -8.32 21.86
CA ASP A 318 -12.88 -7.44 20.80
C ASP A 318 -13.14 -8.19 19.50
N ILE A 319 -12.31 -9.21 19.21
CA ILE A 319 -12.50 -10.10 18.07
C ILE A 319 -12.37 -11.56 18.53
N ILE A 320 -13.29 -12.40 18.04
CA ILE A 320 -13.25 -13.85 18.24
C ILE A 320 -13.19 -14.53 16.88
N LEU A 321 -12.22 -15.44 16.70
CA LEU A 321 -12.15 -16.35 15.56
C LEU A 321 -12.43 -17.77 16.02
N ILE A 322 -13.28 -18.49 15.29
CA ILE A 322 -13.65 -19.88 15.58
C ILE A 322 -13.46 -20.70 14.31
N GLY A 323 -12.77 -21.83 14.41
CA GLY A 323 -12.60 -22.75 13.30
C GLY A 323 -11.84 -24.01 13.70
N ASN A 324 -12.18 -25.15 13.10
CA ASN A 324 -11.54 -26.44 13.35
C ASN A 324 -11.40 -26.79 14.85
N GLY A 325 -12.42 -26.45 15.65
CA GLY A 325 -12.46 -26.73 17.08
C GLY A 325 -11.55 -25.84 17.95
N VAL A 326 -10.94 -24.80 17.39
CA VAL A 326 -10.12 -23.82 18.11
C VAL A 326 -10.84 -22.47 18.16
N LYS A 327 -10.79 -21.80 19.33
CA LYS A 327 -11.28 -20.43 19.52
C LYS A 327 -10.14 -19.50 19.91
N LEU A 328 -9.99 -18.42 19.16
CA LEU A 328 -8.95 -17.40 19.34
C LEU A 328 -9.58 -16.07 19.72
N LEU A 329 -9.02 -15.45 20.74
CA LEU A 329 -9.53 -14.25 21.40
C LEU A 329 -8.51 -13.12 21.25
N TYR A 330 -8.92 -12.02 20.65
CA TYR A 330 -8.11 -10.82 20.52
C TYR A 330 -8.63 -9.73 21.45
N PHE A 331 -7.71 -9.08 22.17
CA PHE A 331 -7.98 -7.93 23.04
C PHE A 331 -7.22 -6.75 22.46
N GLY A 332 -7.96 -5.75 22.01
CA GLY A 332 -7.46 -4.55 21.36
C GLY A 332 -6.97 -3.48 22.34
N PRO A 333 -6.67 -2.28 21.83
CA PRO A 333 -6.30 -1.15 22.66
C PRO A 333 -7.48 -0.71 23.54
N GLU A 334 -7.20 0.07 24.59
CA GLU A 334 -8.25 0.74 25.34
C GLU A 334 -9.06 1.67 24.43
N THR A 335 -10.38 1.60 24.55
CA THR A 335 -11.34 2.34 23.74
C THR A 335 -12.05 3.38 24.61
N PRO A 336 -11.70 4.68 24.52
CA PRO A 336 -12.40 5.71 25.28
C PRO A 336 -13.82 5.97 24.76
N VAL A 337 -14.74 6.32 25.67
CA VAL A 337 -16.13 6.65 25.33
C VAL A 337 -16.18 7.86 24.39
N GLY A 338 -16.95 7.75 23.30
CA GLY A 338 -17.20 8.83 22.34
C GLY A 338 -16.04 9.18 21.41
N ILE A 339 -14.93 8.45 21.46
CA ILE A 339 -13.73 8.69 20.63
C ILE A 339 -13.58 7.57 19.59
N ASP A 340 -13.37 7.96 18.34
CA ASP A 340 -13.05 7.03 17.25
C ASP A 340 -11.71 6.35 17.54
N THR A 341 -11.74 5.03 17.69
CA THR A 341 -10.58 4.19 17.98
C THR A 341 -10.36 3.20 16.86
N VAL A 342 -9.14 3.11 16.35
CA VAL A 342 -8.77 2.12 15.33
C VAL A 342 -8.40 0.82 16.02
N VAL A 343 -9.15 -0.24 15.74
CA VAL A 343 -8.79 -1.61 16.16
C VAL A 343 -8.14 -2.31 14.99
N SER A 344 -6.96 -2.88 15.21
CA SER A 344 -6.16 -3.56 14.20
C SER A 344 -5.59 -4.87 14.75
N ALA A 345 -6.26 -5.98 14.48
CA ALA A 345 -5.84 -7.30 14.92
C ALA A 345 -5.02 -7.97 13.82
N ARG A 346 -3.73 -8.18 14.07
CA ARG A 346 -2.86 -8.93 13.15
C ARG A 346 -3.20 -10.41 13.21
N LEU A 347 -3.41 -11.06 12.07
CA LEU A 347 -3.63 -12.51 11.96
C LEU A 347 -2.29 -13.26 12.11
N PHE A 348 -1.69 -13.14 13.29
CA PHE A 348 -0.37 -13.67 13.63
C PHE A 348 -0.34 -14.10 15.10
N ALA A 349 0.47 -15.10 15.46
CA ALA A 349 0.39 -15.79 16.75
C ALA A 349 0.65 -14.90 17.99
N ASP A 350 1.34 -13.77 17.81
CA ASP A 350 1.82 -12.89 18.87
C ASP A 350 0.70 -12.12 19.62
N VAL A 351 -0.48 -11.96 19.01
CA VAL A 351 -1.55 -11.11 19.56
C VAL A 351 -2.83 -11.85 19.92
N TRP A 352 -2.97 -13.13 19.58
CA TRP A 352 -4.18 -13.90 19.89
C TRP A 352 -3.97 -14.72 21.15
N LYS A 353 -4.99 -14.78 22.01
CA LYS A 353 -5.06 -15.72 23.12
C LYS A 353 -5.94 -16.90 22.73
N LYS A 354 -5.62 -18.07 23.26
CA LYS A 354 -6.46 -19.26 23.11
C LYS A 354 -7.49 -19.31 24.24
N GLU A 355 -8.68 -19.81 23.95
CA GLU A 355 -9.61 -20.29 24.98
C GLU A 355 -8.92 -21.39 25.85
N SER A 356 -8.76 -21.14 27.15
CA SER A 356 -8.07 -22.03 28.09
C SER A 356 -9.01 -22.45 29.22
N THR A 357 -9.00 -23.74 29.58
CA THR A 357 -9.72 -24.25 30.75
C THR A 357 -9.00 -23.95 32.07
N ASP A 358 -7.72 -23.60 32.02
CA ASP A 358 -6.90 -23.29 33.19
C ASP A 358 -6.65 -21.78 33.29
N SER A 359 -7.17 -21.15 34.33
CA SER A 359 -7.05 -19.70 34.64
C SER A 359 -5.61 -19.21 34.86
N TYR A 360 -4.62 -20.10 34.85
CA TYR A 360 -3.19 -19.79 35.00
C TYR A 360 -2.40 -19.83 33.68
N SER A 361 -3.01 -20.38 32.63
CA SER A 361 -2.41 -20.45 31.30
C SER A 361 -2.69 -19.12 30.58
N ASN A 362 -1.82 -18.14 30.80
CA ASN A 362 -1.71 -16.91 29.98
C ASN A 362 -1.15 -17.21 28.58
N GLY A 363 -1.61 -18.29 27.95
CA GLY A 363 -1.08 -18.79 26.70
C GLY A 363 -1.52 -17.93 25.52
N LEU A 364 -0.58 -17.21 24.92
CA LEU A 364 -0.73 -16.77 23.54
C LEU A 364 -0.94 -18.00 22.66
N ALA A 365 -1.79 -17.85 21.65
CA ALA A 365 -2.03 -18.90 20.68
C ALA A 365 -0.74 -19.19 19.92
N THR A 366 -0.53 -20.46 19.61
CA THR A 366 0.56 -20.88 18.74
C THR A 366 0.26 -20.54 17.29
N ARG A 367 1.29 -20.48 16.43
CA ARG A 367 1.10 -20.27 14.99
C ARG A 367 0.21 -21.36 14.41
N GLU A 368 0.42 -22.59 14.83
CA GLU A 368 -0.31 -23.76 14.36
C GLU A 368 -1.81 -23.64 14.68
N GLU A 369 -2.17 -23.10 15.85
CA GLU A 369 -3.56 -22.85 16.23
C GLU A 369 -4.22 -21.75 15.39
N VAL A 370 -3.50 -20.65 15.12
CA VAL A 370 -3.96 -19.61 14.18
C VAL A 370 -4.17 -20.20 12.79
N MET A 371 -3.21 -20.99 12.30
CA MET A 371 -3.29 -21.66 11.00
C MET A 371 -4.44 -22.68 10.95
N MET A 372 -4.71 -23.42 12.04
CA MET A 372 -5.85 -24.33 12.12
C MET A 372 -7.18 -23.59 12.01
N VAL A 373 -7.37 -22.47 12.70
CA VAL A 373 -8.59 -21.66 12.54
C VAL A 373 -8.70 -21.12 11.12
N LEU A 374 -7.62 -20.56 10.56
CA LEU A 374 -7.61 -20.02 9.19
C LEU A 374 -7.82 -21.09 8.11
N ALA A 375 -7.48 -22.35 8.35
CA ALA A 375 -7.72 -23.44 7.38
C ALA A 375 -9.21 -23.63 7.07
N ASN A 376 -10.06 -23.38 8.07
CA ASN A 376 -11.51 -23.44 7.95
C ASN A 376 -12.16 -22.56 9.02
N VAL A 377 -12.30 -21.29 8.70
CA VAL A 377 -12.95 -20.30 9.57
C VAL A 377 -14.45 -20.56 9.57
N GLU A 378 -15.02 -20.82 10.74
CA GLU A 378 -16.46 -21.05 10.93
C GLU A 378 -17.17 -19.77 11.37
N ASN A 379 -16.52 -18.94 12.18
CA ASN A 379 -17.05 -17.64 12.62
C ASN A 379 -15.93 -16.61 12.81
N ILE A 380 -16.20 -15.38 12.38
CA ILE A 380 -15.46 -14.16 12.75
C ILE A 380 -16.46 -13.24 13.42
N LEU A 381 -16.18 -12.85 14.65
CA LEU A 381 -17.09 -12.09 15.51
C LEU A 381 -16.39 -10.82 15.99
N ILE A 382 -17.03 -9.66 15.82
CA ILE A 382 -16.57 -8.38 16.38
C ILE A 382 -17.51 -7.96 17.50
N ARG A 383 -16.95 -7.56 18.64
CA ARG A 383 -17.69 -7.14 19.82
C ARG A 383 -18.64 -5.97 19.53
N GLY A 384 -19.90 -6.11 19.97
CA GLY A 384 -20.97 -5.14 19.72
C GLY A 384 -21.44 -4.33 20.94
N GLN A 385 -20.87 -4.56 22.13
CA GLN A 385 -21.26 -3.86 23.36
C GLN A 385 -20.05 -3.60 24.26
N TYR A 386 -19.89 -2.34 24.70
CA TYR A 386 -18.74 -1.90 25.49
C TYR A 386 -19.08 -1.45 26.92
N VAL A 387 -20.36 -1.16 27.20
CA VAL A 387 -20.85 -0.78 28.54
C VAL A 387 -22.07 -1.62 28.95
N SER A 388 -22.27 -1.80 30.25
CA SER A 388 -23.26 -2.74 30.81
C SER A 388 -24.73 -2.35 30.62
N GLN A 389 -25.05 -1.07 30.41
CA GLN A 389 -26.44 -0.61 30.25
C GLN A 389 -26.77 -0.28 28.78
N GLN A 390 -27.40 0.88 28.53
CA GLN A 390 -27.64 1.38 27.18
C GLN A 390 -26.30 1.71 26.53
N SER A 391 -25.91 0.89 25.56
CA SER A 391 -24.74 1.10 24.72
C SER A 391 -25.22 1.37 23.30
N GLU A 392 -24.67 2.39 22.67
CA GLU A 392 -24.67 2.58 21.23
C GLU A 392 -23.25 2.34 20.75
N THR A 393 -23.04 1.26 20.00
CA THR A 393 -21.74 0.94 19.40
C THR A 393 -21.83 1.16 17.92
N ASN A 394 -20.86 1.88 17.35
CA ASN A 394 -20.73 2.21 15.94
C ASN A 394 -19.42 1.62 15.39
N ILE A 395 -19.53 0.76 14.37
CA ILE A 395 -18.39 0.14 13.69
C ILE A 395 -18.41 0.52 12.21
N GLN A 396 -17.26 0.97 11.72
CA GLN A 396 -17.08 1.46 10.35
C GLN A 396 -15.78 0.93 9.73
N HIS A 397 -15.69 1.02 8.40
CA HIS A 397 -14.48 0.70 7.64
C HIS A 397 -13.87 -0.68 7.95
N ILE A 398 -14.72 -1.69 8.15
CA ILE A 398 -14.29 -3.06 8.39
C ILE A 398 -13.53 -3.55 7.15
N LYS A 399 -12.32 -4.05 7.38
CA LYS A 399 -11.39 -4.54 6.37
C LYS A 399 -10.72 -5.80 6.88
N MET A 400 -10.50 -6.76 5.99
CA MET A 400 -9.72 -7.95 6.25
C MET A 400 -8.73 -8.17 5.11
N ASP A 401 -7.46 -8.26 5.45
CA ASP A 401 -6.39 -8.55 4.50
C ASP A 401 -6.39 -10.02 4.08
N SER A 402 -6.04 -10.28 2.84
CA SER A 402 -5.75 -11.60 2.28
C SER A 402 -4.68 -11.48 1.19
N ALA A 403 -4.45 -12.56 0.43
CA ALA A 403 -3.42 -12.56 -0.62
C ALA A 403 -3.90 -13.21 -1.92
N GLN A 404 -3.45 -12.68 -3.06
CA GLN A 404 -3.79 -13.15 -4.40
C GLN A 404 -2.64 -12.94 -5.41
N THR A 405 -2.77 -13.49 -6.62
CA THR A 405 -1.72 -13.48 -7.67
C THR A 405 -1.65 -12.19 -8.51
N MET A 406 -2.39 -11.12 -8.15
CA MET A 406 -2.43 -9.89 -8.94
C MET A 406 -1.24 -8.96 -8.64
N LYS A 407 -0.69 -8.33 -9.70
CA LYS A 407 0.38 -7.33 -9.63
C LYS A 407 -0.11 -6.00 -9.02
N SER A 408 -0.37 -5.97 -7.72
CA SER A 408 -0.33 -4.68 -6.99
C SER A 408 1.13 -4.35 -6.71
N VAL A 409 1.56 -3.14 -7.06
CA VAL A 409 2.98 -2.80 -7.23
C VAL A 409 3.77 -2.83 -5.92
N ASN A 410 3.16 -2.78 -4.73
CA ASN A 410 3.90 -2.55 -3.47
C ASN A 410 3.51 -3.40 -2.24
N ASP A 411 2.73 -4.48 -2.37
CA ASP A 411 2.32 -5.26 -1.17
C ASP A 411 2.64 -6.76 -1.26
N TYR A 412 3.92 -7.11 -1.29
CA TYR A 412 4.36 -8.51 -1.22
C TYR A 412 4.06 -9.15 0.14
N VAL A 413 3.48 -10.36 0.17
CA VAL A 413 3.11 -11.08 1.40
C VAL A 413 4.12 -12.17 1.73
N ALA A 414 5.10 -11.85 2.56
CA ALA A 414 6.17 -12.78 2.93
C ALA A 414 5.77 -13.87 3.96
N PHE A 415 4.67 -13.67 4.70
CA PHE A 415 4.29 -14.51 5.84
C PHE A 415 3.40 -15.70 5.48
N VAL A 416 2.86 -15.74 4.26
CA VAL A 416 2.07 -16.88 3.76
C VAL A 416 3.03 -17.93 3.21
N GLU A 417 2.93 -19.16 3.72
CA GLU A 417 3.77 -20.27 3.27
C GLU A 417 3.30 -20.80 1.91
N GLU A 418 4.26 -21.26 1.11
CA GLU A 418 4.05 -22.07 -0.09
C GLU A 418 4.87 -23.35 0.07
N CYS A 419 4.18 -24.42 0.43
CA CYS A 419 4.73 -25.72 0.74
C CYS A 419 4.92 -26.58 -0.51
N GLN A 420 6.00 -27.36 -0.51
CA GLN A 420 6.17 -28.43 -1.49
C GLN A 420 5.36 -29.65 -1.03
N CYS A 421 4.15 -29.80 -1.56
CA CYS A 421 3.24 -30.87 -1.19
C CYS A 421 3.58 -32.20 -1.89
N PRO A 422 3.59 -33.33 -1.16
CA PRO A 422 3.74 -34.66 -1.75
C PRO A 422 2.48 -35.07 -2.52
N ALA A 423 2.58 -36.17 -3.28
CA ALA A 423 1.45 -36.75 -3.98
C ALA A 423 0.28 -37.04 -3.01
N GLY A 424 -0.93 -36.69 -3.44
CA GLY A 424 -2.15 -36.82 -2.62
C GLY A 424 -2.56 -35.56 -1.87
N TYR A 425 -1.74 -34.49 -1.89
CA TYR A 425 -2.03 -33.21 -1.23
C TYR A 425 -1.93 -32.02 -2.20
N THR A 426 -2.71 -30.98 -1.93
CA THR A 426 -2.79 -29.73 -2.70
C THR A 426 -3.06 -28.54 -1.77
N GLY A 427 -2.94 -27.33 -2.31
CA GLY A 427 -3.05 -26.08 -1.54
C GLY A 427 -1.67 -25.50 -1.19
N LEU A 428 -1.66 -24.27 -0.68
CA LEU A 428 -0.41 -23.57 -0.35
C LEU A 428 0.27 -24.17 0.89
N SER A 429 -0.52 -24.73 1.80
CA SER A 429 -0.05 -25.36 3.03
C SER A 429 -0.24 -26.88 3.01
N CYS A 430 -0.55 -27.50 1.86
CA CYS A 430 -0.93 -28.91 1.77
C CYS A 430 -2.21 -29.24 2.56
N GLU A 431 -3.11 -28.26 2.67
CA GLU A 431 -4.33 -28.32 3.48
C GLU A 431 -5.47 -29.11 2.83
N SER A 432 -5.39 -29.41 1.54
CA SER A 432 -6.44 -30.10 0.78
C SER A 432 -5.95 -31.42 0.20
N CYS A 433 -6.81 -32.44 0.13
CA CYS A 433 -6.48 -33.67 -0.58
C CYS A 433 -6.50 -33.42 -2.10
N ALA A 434 -5.55 -34.01 -2.81
CA ALA A 434 -5.52 -33.98 -4.27
C ALA A 434 -6.73 -34.76 -4.84
N PRO A 435 -7.14 -34.50 -6.08
CA PRO A 435 -8.19 -35.28 -6.75
C PRO A 435 -7.90 -36.79 -6.69
N GLY A 436 -8.90 -37.59 -6.29
CA GLY A 436 -8.78 -39.05 -6.10
C GLY A 436 -8.22 -39.49 -4.74
N TYR A 437 -8.09 -38.56 -3.79
CA TYR A 437 -7.70 -38.84 -2.40
C TYR A 437 -8.76 -38.34 -1.43
N VAL A 438 -9.01 -39.11 -0.36
CA VAL A 438 -9.96 -38.78 0.71
C VAL A 438 -9.24 -38.59 2.03
N ARG A 439 -9.70 -37.59 2.80
CA ARG A 439 -9.16 -37.26 4.11
C ARG A 439 -9.68 -38.24 5.16
N ARG A 440 -8.77 -38.87 5.91
CA ARG A 440 -9.07 -39.65 7.11
C ARG A 440 -8.56 -38.88 8.33
N GLN A 441 -9.34 -38.85 9.41
CA GLN A 441 -8.98 -38.16 10.68
C GLN A 441 -7.90 -38.88 11.50
N GLN A 442 -6.99 -39.58 10.81
CA GLN A 442 -5.85 -40.24 11.42
C GLN A 442 -4.60 -39.38 11.17
N GLY A 443 -3.85 -39.06 12.24
CA GLY A 443 -2.67 -38.20 12.19
C GLY A 443 -2.87 -36.84 12.87
N SER A 444 -1.89 -35.94 12.73
CA SER A 444 -1.92 -34.60 13.32
C SER A 444 -2.82 -33.64 12.53
N TRP A 445 -3.29 -32.57 13.19
CA TRP A 445 -3.98 -31.43 12.56
C TRP A 445 -5.25 -31.84 11.80
N LEU A 446 -5.28 -31.66 10.47
CA LEU A 446 -6.42 -32.01 9.61
C LEU A 446 -6.46 -33.51 9.24
N GLY A 447 -5.51 -34.32 9.71
CA GLY A 447 -5.38 -35.74 9.32
C GLY A 447 -4.73 -35.95 7.95
N GLN A 448 -4.79 -37.18 7.44
CA GLN A 448 -4.03 -37.63 6.26
C GLN A 448 -4.92 -37.95 5.05
N CYS A 449 -4.38 -37.75 3.85
CA CYS A 449 -5.05 -38.04 2.58
C CYS A 449 -4.63 -39.42 2.06
N TYR A 450 -5.59 -40.26 1.77
CA TYR A 450 -5.40 -41.60 1.24
C TYR A 450 -6.03 -41.72 -0.13
N LYS A 451 -5.38 -42.43 -1.04
CA LYS A 451 -5.97 -42.72 -2.36
C LYS A 451 -7.27 -43.49 -2.15
N GLU A 452 -8.32 -43.13 -2.88
CA GLU A 452 -9.52 -43.96 -2.89
C GLU A 452 -9.16 -45.33 -3.48
N ASP A 453 -9.25 -46.37 -2.66
CA ASP A 453 -9.22 -47.73 -3.16
C ASP A 453 -10.49 -47.89 -4.01
N THR A 454 -10.28 -47.99 -5.32
CA THR A 454 -11.33 -48.41 -6.25
C THR A 454 -11.46 -49.92 -6.11
N ASP A 455 -12.01 -50.37 -4.98
CA ASP A 455 -12.47 -51.75 -4.85
C ASP A 455 -13.73 -51.92 -5.71
N TYR A 456 -13.51 -52.46 -6.92
CA TYR A 456 -14.50 -53.18 -7.70
C TYR A 456 -13.90 -54.45 -8.27
#